data_AF-A0A1Y2J1G2-F1
#
_entry.id   AF-A0A1Y2J1G2-F1
#
_cell.length_a   1.000
_cell.length_b   1.000
_cell.length_c   1.000
_cell.angle_alpha   90.00
_cell.angle_beta   90.00
_cell.angle_gamma   90.00
#
_symmetry.space_group_name_H-M   'P 1'
#
loop_
_entity.id
_entity.type
_entity.pdbx_description
1 polymer ?
#
loop_
_entity_poly.entity_id
_entity_poly.type
_entity_poly.pdbx_seq_one_letter_code
_entity_poly.pdbx_strand_id
1 'polypeptide(L)'
;MSSPKVIVQIAIAGARILGKAFVAAGRQAIQNAKYRPPGAGGTDIAGVGNARSGSLTDRLTREHMMTADEARLILNVKKEDPIERIVQNYEHLFKANSPPEKPPKPAPGKTAIPTHSHYLQSKVVRAKERLEAELKAEVEGETAAPSAESPSAPGSSSSSSTTPPPSS
;
A
#
# COMPACT_ATOMS: atom_id res chain seq x y z
N MET A 1 37.17 -27.00 -49.06
CA MET A 1 35.98 -26.91 -48.19
C MET A 1 35.64 -25.44 -48.00
N SER A 2 34.55 -24.95 -48.60
CA SER A 2 34.21 -23.51 -48.59
C SER A 2 33.59 -23.12 -47.23
N SER A 3 34.44 -22.64 -46.32
CA SER A 3 34.13 -22.17 -44.96
C SER A 3 33.16 -20.97 -44.84
N PRO A 4 33.07 -20.00 -45.79
CA PRO A 4 32.22 -18.81 -45.60
C PRO A 4 30.72 -19.11 -45.54
N LYS A 5 30.25 -20.10 -46.31
CA LYS A 5 28.81 -20.47 -46.35
C LYS A 5 28.34 -21.07 -45.02
N VAL A 6 29.19 -21.86 -44.37
CA VAL A 6 28.90 -22.46 -43.06
C VAL A 6 28.82 -21.39 -41.98
N ILE A 7 29.73 -20.41 -41.99
CA ILE A 7 29.73 -19.29 -41.04
C ILE A 7 28.44 -18.47 -41.17
N VAL A 8 28.03 -18.14 -42.39
CA VAL A 8 26.79 -17.39 -42.65
C VAL A 8 25.55 -18.18 -42.18
N GLN A 9 25.51 -19.49 -42.40
CA GLN A 9 24.41 -20.34 -41.93
C GLN A 9 24.31 -20.39 -40.41
N ILE A 10 25.45 -20.51 -39.72
CA ILE A 10 25.50 -20.48 -38.25
C ILE A 10 25.03 -19.12 -37.72
N ALA A 11 25.46 -18.02 -38.35
CA ALA A 11 25.03 -16.67 -37.95
C ALA A 11 23.52 -16.48 -38.12
N ILE A 12 22.94 -16.92 -39.24
CA ILE A 12 21.49 -16.82 -39.49
C ILE A 12 20.70 -17.71 -38.52
N ALA A 13 21.18 -18.93 -38.27
CA ALA A 13 20.55 -19.85 -37.31
C ALA A 13 20.59 -19.27 -35.89
N GLY A 14 21.74 -18.75 -35.46
CA GLY A 14 21.92 -18.09 -34.16
C GLY A 14 21.02 -16.87 -33.99
N ALA A 15 20.96 -15.99 -35.00
CA ALA A 15 20.10 -14.80 -34.97
C ALA A 15 18.60 -15.16 -34.84
N ARG A 16 18.14 -16.23 -35.50
CA ARG A 16 16.75 -16.69 -35.40
C ARG A 16 16.40 -17.24 -34.02
N ILE A 17 17.31 -17.99 -33.40
CA ILE A 17 17.11 -18.55 -32.05
C ILE A 17 17.10 -17.41 -31.03
N LEU A 18 18.06 -16.50 -31.12
CA LEU A 18 18.19 -15.37 -30.20
C LEU A 18 16.99 -14.41 -30.32
N GLY A 19 16.55 -14.08 -31.54
CA GLY A 19 15.39 -13.23 -31.76
C GLY A 19 14.09 -13.82 -31.20
N LYS A 20 13.86 -15.13 -31.36
CA LYS A 20 12.69 -15.81 -30.78
C LYS A 20 12.71 -15.80 -29.25
N ALA A 21 13.89 -15.99 -28.64
CA ALA A 21 14.05 -15.94 -27.20
C ALA A 21 13.74 -14.55 -26.62
N PHE A 22 14.24 -13.48 -27.24
CA PHE A 22 13.93 -12.10 -26.81
C PHE A 22 12.44 -11.77 -26.92
N VAL A 23 11.75 -12.20 -27.98
CA VAL A 23 10.30 -12.00 -28.11
C VAL A 23 9.53 -12.78 -27.04
N ALA A 24 9.91 -14.02 -26.76
CA ALA A 24 9.27 -14.83 -25.72
C ALA A 24 9.50 -14.23 -24.33
N ALA A 25 10.74 -13.83 -24.01
CA ALA A 25 11.08 -13.17 -22.76
C ALA A 25 10.38 -11.82 -22.60
N GLY A 26 10.27 -11.02 -23.68
CA GLY A 26 9.53 -9.76 -23.69
C GLY A 26 8.04 -9.96 -23.43
N ARG A 27 7.42 -10.97 -24.05
CA ARG A 27 6.01 -11.34 -23.76
C ARG A 27 5.83 -11.77 -22.30
N GLN A 28 6.76 -12.55 -21.77
CA GLN A 28 6.74 -13.00 -20.37
C GLN A 28 6.93 -11.82 -19.40
N ALA A 29 7.81 -10.87 -19.73
CA ALA A 29 7.97 -9.65 -18.95
C ALA A 29 6.70 -8.80 -18.92
N ILE A 30 5.99 -8.69 -20.05
CA ILE A 30 4.70 -7.98 -20.11
C ILE A 30 3.62 -8.72 -19.30
N GLN A 31 3.55 -10.04 -19.40
CA GLN A 31 2.61 -10.86 -18.61
C GLN A 31 2.89 -10.70 -17.11
N ASN A 32 4.15 -10.74 -16.70
CA ASN A 32 4.56 -10.54 -15.31
C ASN A 32 4.34 -9.10 -14.84
N ALA A 33 4.49 -8.10 -15.72
CA ALA A 33 4.19 -6.71 -15.40
C ALA A 33 2.68 -6.45 -15.26
N LYS A 34 1.84 -7.18 -16.02
CA LYS A 34 0.38 -7.18 -15.85
C LYS A 34 -0.03 -7.91 -14.58
N TYR A 35 0.65 -8.99 -14.24
CA TYR A 35 0.53 -9.67 -12.95
C TYR A 35 1.33 -8.90 -11.90
N ARG A 36 0.94 -7.65 -11.64
CA ARG A 36 1.47 -6.88 -10.52
C ARG A 36 0.64 -7.24 -9.29
N PRO A 37 1.18 -8.00 -8.32
CA PRO A 37 0.48 -8.13 -7.05
C PRO A 37 0.22 -6.73 -6.51
N PRO A 38 -0.99 -6.46 -5.97
CA PRO A 38 -1.29 -5.17 -5.37
C PRO A 38 -0.19 -4.82 -4.35
N GLY A 39 0.52 -3.72 -4.59
CA GLY A 39 1.62 -3.24 -3.73
C GLY A 39 3.05 -3.36 -4.27
N ALA A 40 3.31 -4.06 -5.39
CA ALA A 40 4.70 -4.37 -5.81
C ALA A 40 5.38 -3.36 -6.76
N GLY A 41 5.05 -2.06 -6.71
CA GLY A 41 6.11 -1.13 -7.14
C GLY A 41 5.81 0.35 -7.28
N GLY A 42 6.90 1.09 -7.17
CA GLY A 42 7.30 2.19 -8.04
C GLY A 42 6.46 3.46 -7.93
N THR A 43 6.88 4.35 -7.03
CA THR A 43 6.63 5.82 -6.97
C THR A 43 5.19 6.33 -6.92
N ASP A 44 4.20 5.58 -7.40
CA ASP A 44 2.82 5.76 -7.00
C ASP A 44 2.66 5.08 -5.65
N ILE A 45 2.29 5.88 -4.65
CA ILE A 45 1.89 5.39 -3.35
C ILE A 45 0.76 4.39 -3.59
N ALA A 46 0.99 3.10 -3.29
CA ALA A 46 0.16 2.01 -3.77
C ALA A 46 -1.31 2.30 -3.46
N GLY A 47 -2.17 2.31 -4.49
CA GLY A 47 -3.61 2.51 -4.34
C GLY A 47 -4.09 3.93 -4.05
N VAL A 48 -3.25 4.89 -3.65
CA VAL A 48 -3.69 6.26 -3.27
C VAL A 48 -4.26 7.03 -4.46
N GLY A 49 -3.65 6.93 -5.66
CA GLY A 49 -4.18 7.60 -6.86
C GLY A 49 -5.55 7.06 -7.32
N ASN A 50 -5.86 5.82 -6.93
CA ASN A 50 -7.13 5.14 -7.19
C ASN A 50 -8.12 5.29 -6.03
N ALA A 51 -7.65 5.83 -4.90
CA ALA A 51 -8.45 6.05 -3.72
C ALA A 51 -9.32 7.30 -3.89
N ARG A 52 -10.36 7.19 -4.73
CA ARG A 52 -11.30 8.26 -5.08
C ARG A 52 -12.72 8.06 -4.54
N SER A 53 -12.97 6.92 -3.91
CA SER A 53 -14.21 6.60 -3.25
C SER A 53 -14.40 7.39 -1.94
N GLY A 54 -15.65 7.52 -1.52
CA GLY A 54 -16.01 8.02 -0.20
C GLY A 54 -15.87 6.97 0.92
N SER A 55 -15.52 5.72 0.60
CA SER A 55 -15.46 4.62 1.57
C SER A 55 -14.38 4.83 2.63
N LEU A 56 -14.57 4.23 3.81
CA LEU A 56 -13.66 4.33 4.94
C LEU A 56 -12.24 3.89 4.61
N THR A 57 -12.08 2.70 4.01
CA THR A 57 -10.77 2.17 3.56
C THR A 57 -10.04 3.15 2.66
N ASP A 58 -10.79 3.89 1.84
CA ASP A 58 -10.27 4.84 0.88
C ASP A 58 -9.81 6.15 1.53
N ARG A 59 -10.59 6.64 2.49
CA ARG A 59 -10.21 7.76 3.36
C ARG A 59 -8.92 7.45 4.10
N LEU A 60 -8.84 6.29 4.75
CA LEU A 60 -7.65 5.85 5.48
C LEU A 60 -6.43 5.69 4.55
N THR A 61 -6.64 5.21 3.33
CA THR A 61 -5.57 5.09 2.34
C THR A 61 -5.01 6.45 1.92
N ARG A 62 -5.87 7.46 1.75
CA ARG A 62 -5.44 8.85 1.48
C ARG A 62 -4.75 9.50 2.68
N GLU A 63 -5.23 9.24 3.89
CA GLU A 63 -4.69 9.81 5.12
C GLU A 63 -3.28 9.32 5.41
N HIS A 64 -3.08 8.00 5.43
CA HIS A 64 -1.77 7.42 5.75
C HIS A 64 -0.85 7.29 4.53
N MET A 65 -1.36 7.60 3.33
CA MET A 65 -0.63 7.49 2.08
C MET A 65 -0.03 6.07 1.92
N MET A 66 -0.88 5.06 2.11
CA MET A 66 -0.61 3.63 1.86
C MET A 66 -1.88 2.79 2.03
N THR A 67 -1.94 1.64 1.36
CA THR A 67 -3.04 0.67 1.54
C THR A 67 -2.83 -0.20 2.80
N ALA A 68 -3.91 -0.85 3.24
CA ALA A 68 -3.85 -1.86 4.30
C ALA A 68 -2.85 -2.99 3.98
N ASP A 69 -2.86 -3.47 2.73
CA ASP A 69 -1.97 -4.54 2.29
C ASP A 69 -0.49 -4.09 2.26
N GLU A 70 -0.22 -2.84 1.87
CA GLU A 70 1.13 -2.26 1.96
C GLU A 70 1.59 -2.18 3.42
N ALA A 71 0.71 -1.73 4.32
CA ALA A 71 1.02 -1.66 5.75
C ALA A 71 1.34 -3.03 6.36
N ARG A 72 0.55 -4.06 6.00
CA ARG A 72 0.79 -5.46 6.38
C ARG A 72 2.12 -5.99 5.85
N LEU A 73 2.45 -5.67 4.60
CA LEU A 73 3.71 -6.07 3.98
C LEU A 73 4.91 -5.38 4.65
N ILE A 74 4.82 -4.08 4.95
CA ILE A 74 5.87 -3.32 5.63
C ILE A 74 6.15 -3.90 7.02
N LEU A 75 5.09 -4.20 7.78
CA LEU A 75 5.21 -4.73 9.13
C LEU A 75 5.39 -6.26 9.17
N ASN A 76 5.39 -6.93 8.01
CA ASN A 76 5.48 -8.38 7.89
C ASN A 76 4.48 -9.11 8.80
N VAL A 77 3.21 -8.72 8.68
CA VAL A 77 2.06 -9.29 9.40
C VAL A 77 0.99 -9.73 8.44
N LYS A 78 0.17 -10.69 8.87
CA LYS A 78 -1.00 -11.19 8.14
C LYS A 78 -2.27 -10.48 8.63
N LYS A 79 -3.39 -10.68 7.92
CA LYS A 79 -4.67 -10.06 8.29
C LYS A 79 -5.21 -10.62 9.61
N GLU A 80 -4.90 -11.88 9.91
CA GLU A 80 -5.36 -12.61 11.08
C GLU A 80 -4.43 -12.46 12.29
N ASP A 81 -3.31 -11.74 12.13
CA ASP A 81 -2.35 -11.57 13.21
C ASP A 81 -2.91 -10.63 14.29
N PRO A 82 -2.68 -10.95 15.57
CA PRO A 82 -3.20 -10.14 16.67
C PRO A 82 -2.41 -8.82 16.80
N ILE A 83 -3.01 -7.85 17.49
CA ILE A 83 -2.45 -6.49 17.64
C ILE A 83 -1.06 -6.52 18.27
N GLU A 84 -0.81 -7.43 19.20
CA GLU A 84 0.48 -7.60 19.87
C GLU A 84 1.60 -7.91 18.86
N ARG A 85 1.28 -8.68 17.81
CA ARG A 85 2.24 -9.01 16.75
C ARG A 85 2.58 -7.80 15.90
N ILE A 86 1.58 -6.95 15.62
CA ILE A 86 1.77 -5.68 14.91
C ILE A 86 2.72 -4.77 15.71
N VAL A 87 2.47 -4.60 17.01
CA VAL A 87 3.30 -3.76 17.89
C VAL A 87 4.72 -4.31 18.00
N GLN A 88 4.88 -5.62 18.19
CA GLN A 88 6.19 -6.27 18.28
C GLN A 88 7.03 -6.06 17.01
N ASN A 89 6.43 -6.29 15.84
CA ASN A 89 7.13 -6.11 14.57
C ASN A 89 7.44 -4.64 14.30
N TYR A 90 6.52 -3.73 14.65
CA TYR A 90 6.74 -2.30 14.58
C TYR A 90 7.96 -1.88 15.41
N GLU A 91 8.04 -2.27 16.69
CA GLU A 91 9.16 -1.91 17.57
C GLU A 91 10.49 -2.44 17.03
N HIS A 92 10.50 -3.69 16.57
CA HIS A 92 11.68 -4.31 15.98
C HIS A 92 12.15 -3.57 14.73
N LEU A 93 11.26 -3.32 13.77
CA LEU A 93 11.58 -2.64 12.51
C LEU A 93 11.93 -1.17 12.74
N PHE A 94 11.24 -0.48 13.64
CA PHE A 94 11.53 0.91 13.97
C PHE A 94 12.93 1.05 14.56
N LYS A 95 13.28 0.18 15.52
CA LYS A 95 14.63 0.16 16.13
C LYS A 95 15.71 -0.19 15.10
N ALA A 96 15.49 -1.20 14.27
CA ALA A 96 16.45 -1.62 13.24
C ALA A 96 16.74 -0.53 12.19
N ASN A 97 15.78 0.37 11.93
CA ASN A 97 15.90 1.46 10.96
C ASN A 97 16.19 2.83 11.61
N SER A 98 16.32 2.89 12.94
CA SER A 98 16.62 4.13 13.65
C SER A 98 18.06 4.60 13.38
N PRO A 99 18.34 5.91 13.51
CA PRO A 99 19.71 6.41 13.46
C PRO A 99 20.61 5.66 14.43
N PRO A 100 21.82 5.23 14.01
CA PRO A 100 22.75 4.60 14.94
C PRO A 100 23.18 5.60 16.00
N GLU A 101 23.33 5.15 17.24
CA GLU A 101 23.79 5.99 18.37
C GLU A 101 25.16 6.63 18.11
N LYS A 102 26.00 5.96 17.31
CA LYS A 102 27.32 6.45 16.92
C LYS A 102 27.41 6.48 15.40
N PRO A 103 27.70 7.64 14.79
CA PRO A 103 27.91 7.71 13.35
C PRO A 103 29.10 6.82 12.97
N PRO A 104 28.97 5.99 11.92
CA PRO A 104 30.08 5.14 11.49
C PRO A 104 31.26 6.01 11.12
N LYS A 105 32.43 5.72 11.70
CA LYS A 105 33.68 6.36 11.25
C LYS A 105 33.94 5.89 9.81
N PRO A 106 33.99 6.78 8.83
CA PRO A 106 34.33 6.38 7.47
C PRO A 106 35.74 5.78 7.46
N ALA A 107 35.90 4.68 6.71
CA ALA A 107 37.24 4.20 6.38
C ALA A 107 38.01 5.31 5.63
N PRO A 108 39.33 5.44 5.82
CA PRO A 108 40.12 6.47 5.16
C PRO A 108 39.93 6.40 3.64
N GLY A 109 39.52 7.53 3.03
CA GLY A 109 39.27 7.66 1.59
C GLY A 109 37.86 7.28 1.11
N LYS A 110 36.90 6.96 2.01
CA LYS A 110 35.51 6.65 1.62
C LYS A 110 34.51 7.64 2.24
N THR A 111 33.49 8.03 1.47
CA THR A 111 32.36 8.80 1.97
C THR A 111 31.55 7.96 2.97
N ALA A 112 31.20 8.54 4.12
CA ALA A 112 30.30 7.89 5.07
C ALA A 112 28.91 7.72 4.43
N ILE A 113 28.46 6.48 4.25
CA ILE A 113 27.09 6.19 3.81
C ILE A 113 26.21 6.23 5.07
N PRO A 114 25.09 6.98 5.09
CA PRO A 114 24.16 6.94 6.20
C PRO A 114 23.59 5.52 6.35
N THR A 115 23.72 4.95 7.54
CA THR A 115 23.25 3.58 7.85
C THR A 115 21.77 3.53 8.22
N HIS A 116 21.08 4.66 8.20
CA HIS A 116 19.67 4.78 8.52
C HIS A 116 18.96 5.58 7.42
N SER A 117 17.67 5.30 7.23
CA SER A 117 16.82 6.02 6.30
C SER A 117 15.59 6.53 7.02
N HIS A 118 15.48 7.86 7.11
CA HIS A 118 14.29 8.49 7.67
C HIS A 118 13.02 8.12 6.91
N TYR A 119 13.13 7.88 5.59
CA TYR A 119 12.00 7.42 4.78
C TYR A 119 11.50 6.04 5.23
N LEU A 120 12.41 5.08 5.46
CA LEU A 120 12.04 3.75 5.94
C LEU A 120 11.41 3.82 7.33
N GLN A 121 12.00 4.60 8.23
CA GLN A 121 11.42 4.82 9.57
C GLN A 121 10.02 5.44 9.47
N SER A 122 9.84 6.46 8.64
CA SER A 122 8.53 7.10 8.41
C SER A 122 7.50 6.12 7.83
N LYS A 123 7.92 5.20 6.94
CA LYS A 123 7.05 4.17 6.38
C LYS A 123 6.59 3.16 7.42
N VAL A 124 7.49 2.74 8.32
CA VAL A 124 7.15 1.82 9.42
C VAL A 124 6.15 2.46 10.39
N VAL A 125 6.33 3.74 10.74
CA VAL A 125 5.39 4.48 11.59
C VAL A 125 4.00 4.58 10.95
N ARG A 126 3.93 5.04 9.69
CA ARG A 126 2.65 5.16 9.00
C ARG A 126 1.95 3.81 8.80
N ALA A 127 2.71 2.74 8.59
CA ALA A 127 2.14 1.40 8.48
C ALA A 127 1.44 0.97 9.78
N LYS A 128 2.04 1.26 10.93
CA LYS A 128 1.41 1.03 12.23
C LYS A 128 0.13 1.85 12.37
N GLU A 129 0.21 3.16 12.17
CA GLU A 129 -0.94 4.07 12.28
C GLU A 129 -2.10 3.64 11.38
N ARG A 130 -1.80 3.21 10.14
CA ARG A 130 -2.80 2.75 9.17
C ARG A 130 -3.54 1.49 9.62
N LEU A 131 -2.84 0.54 10.24
CA LEU A 131 -3.46 -0.68 10.76
C LEU A 131 -4.25 -0.40 12.04
N GLU A 132 -3.74 0.44 12.93
CA GLU A 132 -4.45 0.89 14.14
C GLU A 132 -5.75 1.61 13.79
N ALA A 133 -5.74 2.46 12.75
CA ALA A 133 -6.93 3.13 12.27
C ALA A 133 -7.97 2.18 11.65
N GLU A 134 -7.52 1.12 10.97
CA GLU A 134 -8.42 0.06 10.44
C GLU A 134 -9.09 -0.70 11.57
N LEU A 135 -8.30 -1.18 12.54
CA LEU A 135 -8.79 -1.89 13.72
C LEU A 135 -9.79 -1.04 14.52
N LYS A 136 -9.46 0.23 14.74
CA LYS A 136 -10.35 1.16 15.43
C LYS A 136 -11.67 1.31 14.68
N ALA A 137 -11.62 1.45 13.36
CA ALA A 137 -12.82 1.61 12.56
C ALA A 137 -13.65 0.33 12.43
N GLU A 138 -13.04 -0.85 12.53
CA GLU A 138 -13.75 -2.14 12.65
C GLU A 138 -14.54 -2.21 13.96
N VAL A 139 -13.92 -1.84 15.09
CA VAL A 139 -14.58 -1.82 16.42
C VAL A 139 -15.71 -0.79 16.48
N GLU A 140 -15.51 0.40 15.93
CA GLU A 140 -16.55 1.44 15.87
C GLU A 140 -17.68 1.06 14.90
N GLY A 141 -17.38 0.34 13.82
CA GLY A 141 -18.36 -0.19 12.87
C GLY A 141 -19.25 -1.29 13.44
N GLU A 142 -18.71 -2.17 14.29
CA GLU A 142 -19.50 -3.20 14.99
C GLU A 142 -20.38 -2.61 16.11
N THR A 143 -19.95 -1.54 16.77
CA THR A 143 -20.70 -0.92 17.88
C THR A 143 -21.95 -0.16 17.40
N ALA A 144 -22.04 0.18 16.11
CA ALA A 144 -23.16 0.96 15.54
C ALA A 144 -24.37 0.10 15.07
N ALA A 145 -24.34 -1.23 15.21
CA ALA A 145 -25.42 -2.12 14.78
C ALA A 145 -25.88 -3.06 15.91
N PRO A 146 -26.66 -2.54 16.90
CA PRO A 146 -27.99 -3.11 17.10
C PRO A 146 -28.99 -2.03 17.58
N SER A 147 -29.73 -1.42 16.65
CA SER A 147 -30.93 -0.63 16.98
C SER A 147 -31.84 -0.52 15.74
N ALA A 148 -32.23 -1.65 15.17
CA ALA A 148 -33.24 -1.68 14.11
C ALA A 148 -34.00 -3.01 14.08
N GLU A 149 -34.96 -3.18 15.00
CA GLU A 149 -36.11 -4.12 14.94
C GLU A 149 -37.16 -3.63 15.99
N SER A 150 -38.06 -2.68 15.65
CA SER A 150 -39.50 -2.82 15.23
C SER A 150 -40.49 -3.14 16.38
N PRO A 151 -41.84 -2.84 16.33
CA PRO A 151 -42.69 -2.16 15.32
C PRO A 151 -43.79 -1.20 15.87
N SER A 152 -44.59 -0.61 14.95
CA SER A 152 -46.03 -0.24 15.05
C SER A 152 -46.42 1.26 15.07
N ALA A 153 -47.06 1.72 13.99
CA ALA A 153 -47.75 3.01 13.78
C ALA A 153 -49.15 3.04 14.48
N PRO A 154 -50.10 4.00 14.23
CA PRO A 154 -50.08 5.29 13.51
C PRO A 154 -50.84 6.46 14.20
N GLY A 155 -50.75 7.69 13.65
CA GLY A 155 -51.90 8.61 13.57
C GLY A 155 -51.85 9.99 14.26
N SER A 156 -52.36 10.99 13.52
CA SER A 156 -52.89 12.33 13.94
C SER A 156 -51.90 13.34 14.56
N SER A 157 -51.90 14.64 14.28
CA SER A 157 -52.67 15.53 13.42
C SER A 157 -52.07 16.94 13.56
N SER A 158 -52.00 17.70 12.47
CA SER A 158 -52.15 19.17 12.38
C SER A 158 -51.66 20.08 13.52
N SER A 159 -50.75 21.00 13.21
CA SER A 159 -51.07 22.45 13.34
C SER A 159 -49.99 23.33 12.72
N SER A 160 -50.45 24.19 11.83
CA SER A 160 -49.81 25.37 11.26
C SER A 160 -49.61 26.46 12.32
N SER A 161 -48.49 27.19 12.29
CA SER A 161 -48.45 28.55 12.81
C SER A 161 -47.45 29.43 12.07
N THR A 162 -48.05 30.24 11.20
CA THR A 162 -47.63 31.53 10.66
C THR A 162 -46.85 32.42 11.64
N THR A 163 -45.73 32.97 11.17
CA THR A 163 -44.99 34.09 11.79
C THR A 163 -45.57 35.44 11.35
N PRO A 164 -45.82 36.40 12.26
CA PRO A 164 -46.03 37.80 11.89
C PRO A 164 -44.72 38.62 12.03
N PRO A 165 -44.53 39.72 11.26
CA PRO A 165 -43.45 40.67 11.49
C PRO A 165 -43.87 41.79 12.47
N PRO A 166 -42.96 42.32 13.30
CA PRO A 166 -43.22 43.55 14.06
C PRO A 166 -42.85 44.80 13.24
N SER A 167 -43.73 45.80 13.28
CA SER A 167 -43.48 47.17 12.82
C SER A 167 -42.89 48.01 13.95
N SER A 168 -41.79 48.71 13.69
CA SER A 168 -41.49 50.11 14.07
C SER A 168 -40.16 50.51 13.45
#